data_AF-A0A0C3DSV4-F1
#
_entry.id   AF-A0A0C3DSV4-F1
#
_cell.length_a   1.000
_cell.length_b   1.000
_cell.length_c   1.000
_cell.angle_alpha   90.00
_cell.angle_beta   90.00
_cell.angle_gamma   90.00
#
_symmetry.space_group_name_H-M   'P 1'
#
loop_
_entity.id
_entity.type
_entity.pdbx_description
1 polymer ?
#
loop_
_entity_poly.entity_id
_entity_poly.type
_entity_poly.pdbx_seq_one_letter_code
_entity_poly.pdbx_strand_id
1 'polypeptide(L)'
;MYVVFRSTRFKLRKCPSYWTGSSHNTLPTQKRNIAVLTHFLVDHHYDAIVVSAGGAGLRAAVGLIESGLNIACVTKQFPTRSNTVAVQGGINAALGVGNMTDDDYRWHMYDTVKGSDWPGDQDAIHYMSREAPKAVYELENYGMAFSRTEDGRIYQRALGGQSLEYGKGGQVYRTACAADLYYL
;
A
#
# COMPACT_ATOMS: atom_id res chain seq x y z
N MET A 1 -2.62 8.34 0.25
CA MET A 1 -4.00 8.88 0.21
C MET A 1 -4.91 7.77 -0.30
N TYR A 2 -5.82 7.25 0.53
CA TYR A 2 -6.75 6.18 0.13
C TYR A 2 -8.12 6.78 -0.11
N VAL A 3 -8.72 6.47 -1.26
CA VAL A 3 -10.10 6.85 -1.56
C VAL A 3 -11.01 5.82 -0.90
N VAL A 4 -11.59 6.19 0.25
CA VAL A 4 -12.69 5.43 0.87
C VAL A 4 -13.97 5.83 0.14
N PHE A 5 -14.50 4.94 -0.70
CA PHE A 5 -15.80 5.17 -1.31
C PHE A 5 -16.90 4.83 -0.30
N ARG A 6 -17.48 5.85 0.34
CA ARG A 6 -18.84 5.72 0.90
C ARG A 6 -19.83 5.72 -0.26
N SER A 7 -20.24 4.54 -0.70
CA SER A 7 -21.35 4.41 -1.65
C SER A 7 -22.20 3.19 -1.31
N THR A 8 -23.50 3.42 -1.21
CA THR A 8 -24.53 2.46 -0.85
C THR A 8 -24.84 1.44 -1.95
N ARG A 9 -24.18 1.48 -3.11
CA ARG A 9 -24.30 0.45 -4.16
C ARG A 9 -23.03 0.36 -5.02
N PHE A 10 -22.31 -0.76 -4.94
CA PHE A 10 -21.30 -1.14 -5.93
C PHE A 10 -21.74 -2.39 -6.69
N LYS A 11 -21.90 -2.26 -8.01
CA LYS A 11 -22.25 -3.35 -8.92
C LYS A 11 -20.97 -3.84 -9.60
N LEU A 12 -20.33 -4.88 -9.03
CA LEU A 12 -19.12 -5.47 -9.60
C LEU A 12 -19.48 -6.27 -10.86
N ARG A 13 -18.98 -5.85 -12.03
CA ARG A 13 -19.06 -6.61 -13.28
C ARG A 13 -17.71 -7.28 -13.54
N LYS A 14 -17.69 -8.59 -13.77
CA LYS A 14 -16.51 -9.33 -14.22
C LYS A 14 -16.49 -9.30 -15.75
N CYS A 15 -15.47 -8.70 -16.37
CA CYS A 15 -15.26 -8.80 -17.83
C CYS A 15 -14.74 -10.20 -18.19
N PRO A 16 -15.39 -10.94 -19.12
CA PRO A 16 -14.83 -12.19 -19.63
C PRO A 16 -13.69 -11.88 -20.60
N SER A 17 -12.50 -12.39 -20.32
CA SER A 17 -11.40 -12.48 -21.27
C SER A 17 -11.71 -13.57 -22.30
N TYR A 18 -11.91 -13.21 -23.56
CA TYR A 18 -11.82 -14.16 -24.67
C TYR A 18 -11.07 -13.52 -25.83
N TRP A 19 -9.79 -13.89 -25.95
CA TRP A 19 -8.96 -13.67 -27.13
C TRP A 19 -8.88 -15.01 -27.85
N THR A 20 -9.55 -15.15 -28.98
CA THR A 20 -9.28 -16.22 -29.96
C THR A 20 -9.41 -15.62 -31.35
N GLY A 21 -8.35 -15.81 -32.15
CA GLY A 21 -8.08 -15.11 -33.39
C GLY A 21 -8.92 -15.49 -34.62
N SER A 22 -8.47 -14.92 -35.73
CA SER A 22 -9.00 -14.84 -37.09
C SER A 22 -9.34 -16.17 -37.79
N SER A 23 -10.41 -16.19 -38.59
CA SER A 23 -10.39 -16.62 -40.02
C SER A 23 -11.79 -16.57 -40.66
N HIS A 24 -11.81 -16.35 -41.97
CA HIS A 24 -12.95 -16.16 -42.87
C HIS A 24 -13.90 -17.38 -43.00
N ASN A 25 -15.22 -17.15 -43.02
CA ASN A 25 -16.16 -17.47 -44.12
C ASN A 25 -17.64 -17.44 -43.67
N THR A 26 -18.50 -17.20 -44.66
CA THR A 26 -19.91 -16.77 -44.60
C THR A 26 -20.98 -17.87 -44.44
N LEU A 27 -22.13 -17.46 -43.87
CA LEU A 27 -23.51 -18.04 -43.82
C LEU A 27 -23.85 -19.00 -42.65
N PRO A 28 -25.11 -19.08 -42.14
CA PRO A 28 -26.33 -18.30 -42.42
C PRO A 28 -26.86 -17.51 -41.19
N THR A 29 -27.88 -16.69 -41.38
CA THR A 29 -28.64 -15.95 -40.34
C THR A 29 -29.35 -16.89 -39.36
N GLN A 30 -28.61 -17.49 -38.44
CA GLN A 30 -29.15 -18.15 -37.26
C GLN A 30 -29.59 -17.04 -36.30
N LYS A 31 -30.90 -16.96 -36.00
CA LYS A 31 -31.40 -16.20 -34.85
C LYS A 31 -30.59 -16.64 -33.63
N ARG A 32 -29.57 -15.86 -33.27
CA ARG A 32 -28.81 -16.05 -32.04
C ARG A 32 -29.80 -15.74 -30.92
N ASN A 33 -30.43 -16.78 -30.39
CA ASN A 33 -30.96 -16.73 -29.04
C ASN A 33 -29.80 -16.26 -28.18
N ILE A 34 -29.85 -15.00 -27.75
CA ILE A 34 -28.92 -14.47 -26.76
C ILE A 34 -29.26 -15.29 -25.53
N ALA A 35 -28.49 -16.36 -25.29
CA ALA A 35 -28.53 -17.06 -24.03
C ALA A 35 -28.18 -16.01 -22.99
N VAL A 36 -29.21 -15.46 -22.33
CA VAL A 36 -29.05 -14.60 -21.18
C VAL A 36 -28.39 -15.52 -20.16
N LEU A 37 -27.06 -15.42 -20.04
CA LEU A 37 -26.33 -16.07 -18.98
C LEU A 37 -26.95 -15.56 -17.68
N THR A 38 -27.81 -16.39 -17.08
CA THR A 38 -28.43 -16.17 -15.78
C THR A 38 -27.31 -16.30 -14.75
N HIS A 39 -26.49 -15.26 -14.66
CA HIS A 39 -25.51 -15.13 -13.60
C HIS A 39 -26.31 -15.01 -12.32
N PHE A 40 -26.14 -15.98 -11.42
CA PHE A 40 -26.64 -15.90 -10.06
C PHE A 40 -26.03 -14.65 -9.43
N LEU A 41 -26.86 -13.64 -9.20
CA LEU A 41 -26.47 -12.40 -8.55
C LEU A 41 -26.70 -12.59 -7.06
N VAL A 42 -25.62 -12.46 -6.29
CA VAL A 42 -25.66 -12.51 -4.82
C VAL A 42 -25.42 -11.10 -4.31
N ASP A 43 -26.40 -10.58 -3.57
CA ASP A 43 -26.31 -9.26 -2.93
C ASP A 43 -25.77 -9.38 -1.51
N HIS A 44 -24.88 -8.46 -1.14
CA HIS A 44 -24.32 -8.35 0.20
C HIS A 44 -24.36 -6.91 0.70
N HIS A 45 -24.53 -6.71 2.00
CA HIS A 45 -24.63 -5.39 2.63
C HIS A 45 -23.52 -5.19 3.65
N TYR A 46 -22.76 -4.10 3.50
CA TYR A 46 -21.64 -3.69 4.36
C TYR A 46 -21.60 -2.16 4.44
N ASP A 47 -20.97 -1.62 5.48
CA ASP A 47 -20.80 -0.18 5.67
C ASP A 47 -19.71 0.39 4.75
N ALA A 48 -18.67 -0.41 4.51
CA ALA A 48 -17.59 -0.09 3.58
C ALA A 48 -17.04 -1.34 2.88
N ILE A 49 -16.49 -1.16 1.69
CA ILE A 49 -15.84 -2.21 0.93
C ILE A 49 -14.40 -1.77 0.63
N VAL A 50 -13.44 -2.61 1.01
CA VAL A 50 -12.03 -2.45 0.69
C VAL A 50 -11.69 -3.35 -0.49
N VAL A 51 -11.29 -2.77 -1.61
CA VAL A 51 -10.94 -3.50 -2.84
C VAL A 51 -9.43 -3.60 -2.96
N SER A 52 -8.79 -4.34 -2.05
CA SER A 52 -7.38 -4.73 -2.08
C SER A 52 -7.05 -5.48 -0.78
N ALA A 53 -6.20 -6.49 -0.84
CA ALA A 53 -5.62 -7.13 0.35
C ALA A 53 -4.09 -7.04 0.38
N GLY A 54 -3.52 -5.97 -0.20
CA GLY A 54 -2.13 -5.59 0.04
C GLY A 54 -1.96 -4.79 1.33
N GLY A 55 -0.75 -4.34 1.67
CA GLY A 55 -0.48 -3.64 2.94
C GLY A 55 -1.38 -2.42 3.17
N ALA A 56 -1.59 -1.63 2.12
CA ALA A 56 -2.54 -0.53 2.07
C ALA A 56 -3.98 -0.92 2.44
N GLY A 57 -4.52 -1.93 1.73
CA GLY A 57 -5.91 -2.36 1.88
C GLY A 57 -6.15 -3.03 3.23
N LEU A 58 -5.22 -3.88 3.67
CA LEU A 58 -5.30 -4.52 4.98
C LEU A 58 -5.20 -3.50 6.12
N ARG A 59 -4.29 -2.51 6.05
CA ARG A 59 -4.22 -1.47 7.08
C ARG A 59 -5.50 -0.64 7.15
N ALA A 60 -6.07 -0.29 5.99
CA ALA A 60 -7.36 0.40 5.93
C ALA A 60 -8.50 -0.47 6.50
N ALA A 61 -8.52 -1.77 6.18
CA ALA A 61 -9.51 -2.71 6.70
C ALA A 61 -9.43 -2.81 8.24
N VAL A 62 -8.24 -2.94 8.81
CA VAL A 62 -8.02 -2.94 10.27
C VAL A 62 -8.56 -1.65 10.89
N GLY A 63 -8.20 -0.48 10.35
CA GLY A 63 -8.67 0.80 10.90
C GLY A 63 -10.20 0.98 10.82
N LEU A 64 -10.85 0.47 9.77
CA LEU A 64 -12.31 0.50 9.66
C LEU A 64 -12.98 -0.45 10.68
N ILE A 65 -12.41 -1.65 10.89
CA ILE A 65 -12.91 -2.60 11.88
C ILE A 65 -12.74 -2.05 13.30
N GLU A 66 -11.59 -1.44 13.61
CA GLU A 66 -11.33 -0.78 14.90
C GLU A 66 -12.31 0.36 15.17
N SER A 67 -12.81 1.02 14.12
CA SER A 67 -13.87 2.05 14.23
C SER A 67 -15.28 1.47 14.40
N GLY A 68 -15.43 0.13 14.45
CA GLY A 68 -16.70 -0.56 14.67
C GLY A 68 -17.56 -0.76 13.42
N LEU A 69 -16.99 -0.59 12.22
CA LEU A 69 -17.73 -0.74 10.96
C LEU A 69 -17.71 -2.19 10.45
N ASN A 70 -18.83 -2.63 9.88
CA ASN A 70 -18.90 -3.91 9.18
C ASN A 70 -18.38 -3.75 7.75
N ILE A 71 -17.30 -4.44 7.41
CA ILE A 71 -16.61 -4.27 6.13
C ILE A 71 -16.43 -5.57 5.35
N ALA A 72 -16.33 -5.45 4.03
CA ALA A 72 -15.86 -6.51 3.15
C ALA A 72 -14.49 -6.17 2.56
N CYS A 73 -13.52 -7.07 2.73
CA CYS A 73 -12.23 -6.98 2.05
C CYS A 73 -12.20 -7.94 0.85
N VAL A 74 -12.21 -7.39 -0.36
CA VAL A 74 -12.28 -8.15 -1.62
C VAL A 74 -10.94 -8.09 -2.34
N THR A 75 -10.40 -9.25 -2.69
CA THR A 75 -9.12 -9.37 -3.41
C THR A 75 -9.18 -10.46 -4.46
N LYS A 76 -8.45 -10.25 -5.57
CA LYS A 76 -8.32 -11.24 -6.66
C LYS A 76 -7.38 -12.40 -6.34
N GLN A 77 -6.48 -12.19 -5.38
CA GLN A 77 -5.42 -13.12 -5.00
C GLN A 77 -5.41 -13.24 -3.47
N PHE A 78 -4.87 -14.35 -2.99
CA PHE A 78 -4.66 -14.54 -1.56
C PHE A 78 -3.80 -13.39 -0.99
N PRO A 79 -4.13 -12.81 0.18
CA PRO A 79 -3.53 -11.57 0.67
C PRO A 79 -1.99 -11.54 0.69
N THR A 80 -1.35 -12.65 1.10
CA THR A 80 0.12 -12.77 1.17
C THR A 80 0.80 -12.92 -0.19
N ARG A 81 0.03 -13.02 -1.29
CA ARG A 81 0.54 -12.99 -2.67
C ARG A 81 0.37 -11.62 -3.34
N SER A 82 -0.01 -10.60 -2.58
CA SER A 82 -0.01 -9.22 -3.06
C SER A 82 1.42 -8.73 -3.33
N ASN A 83 1.60 -7.78 -4.25
CA ASN A 83 2.93 -7.28 -4.62
C ASN A 83 3.70 -6.62 -3.45
N THR A 84 3.00 -6.26 -2.37
CA THR A 84 3.63 -5.78 -1.12
C THR A 84 4.60 -6.82 -0.54
N VAL A 85 4.38 -8.12 -0.78
CA VAL A 85 5.27 -9.19 -0.28
C VAL A 85 6.67 -9.15 -0.93
N ALA A 86 6.79 -8.60 -2.14
CA ALA A 86 8.04 -8.54 -2.88
C ALA A 86 8.90 -7.31 -2.52
N VAL A 87 8.45 -6.48 -1.57
CA VAL A 87 9.18 -5.27 -1.16
C VAL A 87 10.36 -5.65 -0.26
N GLN A 88 11.58 -5.30 -0.71
CA GLN A 88 12.83 -5.49 0.05
C GLN A 88 13.41 -4.16 0.57
N GLY A 89 12.88 -3.04 0.08
CA GLY A 89 13.39 -1.68 0.33
C GLY A 89 13.43 -1.29 1.80
N GLY A 90 12.40 -1.64 2.54
CA GLY A 90 12.09 -1.09 3.86
C GLY A 90 11.11 0.09 3.77
N ILE A 91 10.88 0.74 4.90
CA ILE A 91 9.93 1.85 5.06
C ILE A 91 10.62 3.10 5.61
N ASN A 92 10.43 4.25 4.97
CA ASN A 92 11.07 5.49 5.39
C ASN A 92 10.33 6.12 6.56
N ALA A 93 11.04 6.36 7.66
CA ALA A 93 10.51 7.10 8.80
C ALA A 93 11.65 7.82 9.54
N ALA A 94 11.45 9.09 9.87
CA ALA A 94 12.38 9.82 10.72
C ALA A 94 12.16 9.42 12.18
N LEU A 95 12.77 8.31 12.62
CA LEU A 95 12.56 7.73 13.96
C LEU A 95 13.18 8.56 15.09
N GLY A 96 13.94 9.61 14.75
CA GLY A 96 14.35 10.67 15.67
C GLY A 96 15.77 10.53 16.21
N VAL A 97 16.06 11.34 17.23
CA VAL A 97 17.39 11.53 17.83
C VAL A 97 17.89 10.24 18.48
N GLY A 98 19.13 9.88 18.19
CA GLY A 98 19.82 8.74 18.79
C GLY A 98 19.41 7.36 18.27
N ASN A 99 18.76 7.25 17.10
CA ASN A 99 18.66 5.96 16.42
C ASN A 99 19.99 5.64 15.70
N MET A 100 20.09 5.92 14.39
CA MET A 100 21.37 5.79 13.66
C MET A 100 22.02 7.15 13.37
N THR A 101 21.20 8.12 13.05
CA THR A 101 21.56 9.53 12.89
C THR A 101 20.40 10.35 13.43
N ASP A 102 20.69 11.53 13.97
CA ASP A 102 19.63 12.47 14.29
C ASP A 102 18.88 12.83 13.00
N ASP A 103 17.56 12.75 13.04
CA ASP A 103 16.71 12.93 11.86
C ASP A 103 15.44 13.70 12.23
N ASP A 104 14.89 14.40 11.24
CA ASP A 104 13.71 15.24 11.37
C ASP A 104 12.75 14.97 10.21
N TYR A 105 11.45 14.87 10.53
CA TYR A 105 10.42 14.66 9.52
C TYR A 105 10.38 15.76 8.46
N ARG A 106 10.84 16.98 8.78
CA ARG A 106 10.94 18.12 7.86
C ARG A 106 12.01 17.89 6.80
N TRP A 107 13.10 17.20 7.13
CA TRP A 107 14.12 16.82 6.15
C TRP A 107 13.60 15.71 5.24
N HIS A 108 12.86 14.75 5.79
CA HIS A 108 12.15 13.74 5.00
C HIS A 108 11.12 14.39 4.03
N MET A 109 10.37 15.38 4.50
CA MET A 109 9.46 16.14 3.66
C MET A 109 10.22 16.85 2.52
N TYR A 110 11.31 17.54 2.83
CA TYR A 110 12.14 18.21 1.83
C TYR A 110 12.65 17.26 0.74
N ASP A 111 13.21 16.11 1.15
CA ASP A 111 13.68 15.09 0.22
C ASP A 111 12.54 14.56 -0.66
N THR A 112 11.34 14.41 -0.11
CA THR A 112 10.18 13.93 -0.87
C THR A 112 9.68 14.96 -1.87
N VAL A 113 9.59 16.24 -1.48
CA VAL A 113 9.17 17.32 -2.38
C VAL A 113 10.21 17.48 -3.50
N LYS A 114 11.50 17.55 -3.16
CA LYS A 114 12.59 17.62 -4.13
C LYS A 114 12.62 16.40 -5.04
N GLY A 115 12.46 15.20 -4.48
CA GLY A 115 12.46 13.93 -5.22
C GLY A 115 11.25 13.77 -6.14
N SER A 116 10.14 14.46 -5.87
CA SER A 116 8.99 14.52 -6.77
C SER A 116 9.21 15.41 -7.99
N ASP A 117 10.26 16.24 -7.99
CA ASP A 117 10.52 17.35 -8.93
C ASP A 117 9.56 18.56 -8.78
N TRP A 118 9.03 18.76 -7.56
CA TRP A 118 8.06 19.81 -7.17
C TRP A 118 6.55 19.69 -7.54
N PRO A 119 6.03 18.76 -8.37
CA PRO A 119 4.60 18.60 -8.61
C PRO A 119 3.88 17.84 -7.48
N GLY A 120 4.60 17.29 -6.50
CA GLY A 120 4.02 16.56 -5.38
C GLY A 120 3.20 17.48 -4.47
N ASP A 121 2.01 17.01 -4.08
CA ASP A 121 1.14 17.77 -3.19
C ASP A 121 1.76 17.88 -1.78
N GLN A 122 2.12 19.09 -1.40
CA GLN A 122 2.95 19.33 -0.23
C GLN A 122 2.18 19.10 1.07
N ASP A 123 0.86 19.24 1.07
CA ASP A 123 0.03 18.96 2.23
C ASP A 123 0.02 17.45 2.57
N ALA A 124 -0.07 16.61 1.55
CA ALA A 124 -0.06 15.16 1.62
C ALA A 124 1.33 14.65 1.96
N ILE A 125 2.38 15.25 1.37
CA ILE A 125 3.76 14.92 1.71
C ILE A 125 4.05 15.31 3.17
N HIS A 126 3.64 16.49 3.61
CA HIS A 126 3.80 16.92 4.99
C HIS A 126 3.11 15.95 5.97
N TYR A 127 1.86 15.57 5.69
CA TYR A 127 1.13 14.60 6.50
C TYR A 127 1.85 13.24 6.53
N MET A 128 2.25 12.73 5.36
CA MET A 128 2.95 11.45 5.24
C MET A 128 4.26 11.43 6.02
N SER A 129 5.13 12.43 5.84
CA SER A 129 6.44 12.48 6.50
C SER A 129 6.31 12.65 8.01
N ARG A 130 5.33 13.43 8.48
CA ARG A 130 5.07 13.66 9.91
C ARG A 130 4.52 12.43 10.61
N GLU A 131 3.62 11.68 9.97
CA GLU A 131 2.99 10.49 10.57
C GLU A 131 3.82 9.21 10.38
N ALA A 132 4.81 9.21 9.48
CA ALA A 132 5.65 8.05 9.21
C ALA A 132 6.28 7.39 10.45
N PRO A 133 6.83 8.13 11.44
CA PRO A 133 7.41 7.51 12.63
C PRO A 133 6.37 6.75 13.45
N LYS A 134 5.19 7.34 13.67
CA LYS A 134 4.10 6.68 14.40
C LYS A 134 3.61 5.42 13.67
N ALA A 135 3.50 5.47 12.35
CA ALA A 135 3.09 4.33 11.55
C ALA A 135 4.10 3.16 11.62
N VAL A 136 5.40 3.47 11.67
CA VAL A 136 6.43 2.42 11.82
C VAL A 136 6.39 1.79 13.22
N TYR A 137 6.27 2.60 14.28
CA TYR A 137 6.12 2.07 15.63
C TYR A 137 4.81 1.28 15.81
N GLU A 138 3.73 1.68 15.13
CA GLU A 138 2.49 0.89 15.10
C GLU A 138 2.72 -0.51 14.49
N LEU A 139 3.44 -0.58 13.35
CA LEU A 139 3.77 -1.87 12.74
C LEU A 139 4.65 -2.73 13.65
N GLU A 140 5.61 -2.13 14.34
CA GLU A 140 6.43 -2.81 15.33
C GLU A 140 5.57 -3.42 16.45
N ASN A 141 4.62 -2.65 16.98
CA ASN A 141 3.70 -3.09 18.02
C ASN A 141 2.75 -4.21 17.55
N TYR A 142 2.42 -4.27 16.25
CA TYR A 142 1.72 -5.41 15.65
C TYR A 142 2.60 -6.66 15.45
N GLY A 143 3.88 -6.59 15.83
CA GLY A 143 4.82 -7.71 15.73
C GLY A 143 5.59 -7.75 14.42
N MET A 144 5.67 -6.64 13.66
CA MET A 144 6.55 -6.57 12.49
C MET A 144 7.99 -6.80 12.94
N ALA A 145 8.62 -7.83 12.39
CA ALA A 145 10.01 -8.19 12.69
C ALA A 145 10.97 -7.24 11.96
N PHE A 146 11.21 -6.06 12.53
CA PHE A 146 12.28 -5.18 12.07
C PHE A 146 13.66 -5.67 12.53
N SER A 147 14.67 -5.48 11.69
CA SER A 147 16.08 -5.62 12.08
C SER A 147 16.41 -4.67 13.22
N ARG A 148 17.37 -5.03 14.07
CA ARG A 148 17.70 -4.31 15.30
C ARG A 148 19.11 -3.77 15.31
N THR A 149 19.30 -2.62 15.95
CA THR A 149 20.63 -2.12 16.35
C THR A 149 21.11 -2.86 17.60
N GLU A 150 22.37 -2.66 17.98
CA GLU A 150 22.94 -3.23 19.23
C GLU A 150 22.14 -2.79 20.48
N ASP A 151 21.58 -1.59 20.45
CA ASP A 151 20.75 -1.04 21.52
C ASP A 151 19.27 -1.51 21.48
N GLY A 152 18.92 -2.43 20.57
CA GLY A 152 17.58 -2.99 20.43
C GLY A 152 16.56 -2.10 19.71
N ARG A 153 16.99 -0.95 19.17
CA ARG A 153 16.14 -0.04 18.38
C ARG A 153 15.98 -0.56 16.94
N ILE A 154 15.02 -0.01 16.20
CA ILE A 154 14.79 -0.38 14.79
C ILE A 154 15.99 0.07 13.95
N TYR A 155 16.64 -0.87 13.26
CA TYR A 155 17.73 -0.60 12.33
C TYR A 155 17.23 0.14 11.09
N GLN A 156 17.96 1.19 10.68
CA GLN A 156 17.65 2.00 9.50
C GLN A 156 18.82 2.00 8.52
N ARG A 157 18.57 1.72 7.24
CA ARG A 157 19.61 1.86 6.21
C ARG A 157 19.49 3.18 5.46
N ALA A 158 20.61 3.59 4.87
CA ALA A 158 20.64 4.65 3.88
C ALA A 158 20.00 4.17 2.57
N LEU A 159 19.17 5.03 1.96
CA LEU A 159 18.68 4.88 0.59
C LEU A 159 19.02 6.12 -0.24
N GLY A 160 18.93 5.97 -1.56
CA GLY A 160 19.15 7.07 -2.50
C GLY A 160 18.11 8.18 -2.30
N GLY A 161 18.55 9.43 -2.42
CA GLY A 161 17.67 10.60 -2.33
C GLY A 161 17.25 10.99 -0.91
N GLN A 162 17.90 10.44 0.12
CA GLN A 162 17.67 10.81 1.51
C GLN A 162 18.84 11.64 2.05
N SER A 163 18.56 12.80 2.63
CA SER A 163 19.57 13.73 3.12
C SER A 163 19.25 14.31 4.50
N LEU A 164 20.31 14.79 5.16
CA LEU A 164 20.24 15.60 6.38
C LEU A 164 20.18 17.09 6.03
N GLU A 165 19.62 17.88 6.95
CA GLU A 165 19.64 19.36 6.91
C GLU A 165 19.21 19.97 5.56
N TYR A 166 18.08 19.51 5.01
CA TYR A 166 17.53 20.01 3.74
C TYR A 166 18.53 19.88 2.56
N GLY A 167 19.24 18.75 2.47
CA GLY A 167 20.17 18.46 1.36
C GLY A 167 21.63 18.84 1.62
N LYS A 168 21.97 19.37 2.79
CA LYS A 168 23.31 19.91 3.08
C LYS A 168 24.15 19.00 3.97
N GLY A 169 23.52 18.20 4.82
CA GLY A 169 24.20 17.39 5.85
C GLY A 169 24.65 16.01 5.39
N GLY A 170 24.69 15.74 4.07
CA GLY A 170 25.04 14.42 3.55
C GLY A 170 23.90 13.41 3.63
N GLN A 171 24.25 12.12 3.57
CA GLN A 171 23.28 11.01 3.51
C GLN A 171 22.77 10.61 4.90
N VAL A 172 21.45 10.39 5.00
CA VAL A 172 20.75 9.99 6.24
C VAL A 172 20.34 8.52 6.19
N TYR A 173 20.25 7.90 7.37
CA TYR A 173 19.75 6.54 7.56
C TYR A 173 18.29 6.59 8.01
N ARG A 174 17.35 6.57 7.05
CA ARG A 174 15.91 6.76 7.34
C ARG A 174 15.05 5.52 7.06
N THR A 175 15.60 4.51 6.42
CA THR A 175 14.81 3.38 5.91
C THR A 175 14.81 2.21 6.88
N ALA A 176 13.73 2.03 7.64
CA ALA A 176 13.56 0.89 8.53
C ALA A 176 13.46 -0.42 7.75
N CYS A 177 14.32 -1.40 8.07
CA CYS A 177 14.40 -2.67 7.37
C CYS A 177 13.68 -3.78 8.15
N ALA A 178 12.85 -4.56 7.46
CA ALA A 178 12.39 -5.84 7.97
C ALA A 178 13.58 -6.80 8.06
N ALA A 179 13.56 -7.69 9.05
CA ALA A 179 14.53 -8.76 9.16
C ALA A 179 14.36 -9.71 7.96
N ASP A 180 15.45 -9.99 7.25
CA ASP A 180 15.44 -11.00 6.20
C ASP A 180 15.21 -12.37 6.83
N LEU A 181 14.09 -13.01 6.48
CA LEU A 181 13.72 -14.37 6.89
C LEU A 181 14.62 -15.47 6.27
N TYR A 182 15.67 -15.10 5.52
CA TYR A 182 16.58 -16.05 4.88
C TYR A 182 17.79 -16.45 5.74
N TYR A 183 17.88 -15.95 6.97
CA TYR A 183 18.90 -16.34 7.96
C TYR A 183 18.27 -16.92 9.24
N LEU A 184 17.32 -17.85 9.07
CA LEU A 184 16.97 -18.87 10.07
C LEU A 184 17.08 -20.26 9.42
#